data_AF-R0CX18-F1
#
_entry.id   AF-R0CX18-F1
#
_cell.length_a   1.000
_cell.length_b   1.000
_cell.length_c   1.000
_cell.angle_alpha   90.00
_cell.angle_beta   90.00
_cell.angle_gamma   90.00
#
_symmetry.space_group_name_H-M   'P 1'
#
loop_
_entity.id
_entity.type
_entity.pdbx_description
1 polymer ?
#
loop_
_entity_poly.entity_id
_entity_poly.type
_entity_poly.pdbx_seq_one_letter_code
_entity_poly.pdbx_strand_id
1 'polypeptide(L)'
;MSELVFEPRTDPRAERLEVGSARTPILILDGLLGGGQALVDHAAETAVLAPVKPAANFYPGVRAPAPAAYVQALVRTLRPYLAETFGVPPGGRAGVSCALSMATLPADQASPAQRLPHIDTPEPNQLAILHYLCGPDHGGTAFYRHRETGLDVVDPERSQAFFTTLRRQIDAGPIPPGYIRASGALFERIGAVEAAFDRIVVYPSRLLHAGILPDAPVSLDPREGRLTVNTFYRYETA
;
A
#
# COMPACT_ATOMS: atom_id res chain seq x y z
N MET A 1 -1.57 20.11 23.34
CA MET A 1 -1.77 19.60 21.96
C MET A 1 -3.25 19.41 21.77
N SER A 2 -3.85 20.05 20.76
CA SER A 2 -5.24 19.82 20.41
C SER A 2 -5.45 18.34 20.06
N GLU A 3 -6.58 17.77 20.47
CA GLU A 3 -6.93 16.40 20.13
C GLU A 3 -7.14 16.29 18.60
N LEU A 4 -6.52 15.29 17.97
CA LEU A 4 -6.70 15.04 16.53
C LEU A 4 -8.09 14.43 16.32
N VAL A 5 -8.96 15.15 15.61
CA VAL A 5 -10.34 14.72 15.31
C VAL A 5 -10.44 14.24 13.87
N PHE A 6 -11.01 13.05 13.67
CA PHE A 6 -11.17 12.40 12.38
C PHE A 6 -12.63 11.95 12.19
N GLU A 7 -13.42 12.76 11.49
CA GLU A 7 -14.83 12.48 11.23
C GLU A 7 -15.06 12.04 9.78
N PRO A 8 -16.02 11.12 9.52
CA PRO A 8 -16.44 10.80 8.16
C PRO A 8 -16.93 12.04 7.43
N ARG A 9 -16.56 12.19 6.15
CA ARG A 9 -17.19 13.20 5.29
C ARG A 9 -18.54 12.69 4.80
N THR A 10 -19.45 13.62 4.48
CA THR A 10 -20.83 13.30 4.09
C THR A 10 -20.99 12.81 2.65
N ASP A 11 -19.99 13.05 1.79
CA ASP A 11 -20.04 12.70 0.37
C ASP A 11 -18.67 12.21 -0.14
N PRO A 12 -18.16 11.07 0.35
CA PRO A 12 -16.93 10.49 -0.16
C PRO A 12 -17.18 9.90 -1.55
N ARG A 13 -16.23 10.09 -2.46
CA ARG A 13 -16.29 9.45 -3.78
C ARG A 13 -15.71 8.04 -3.66
N ALA A 14 -16.49 7.03 -4.04
CA ALA A 14 -16.06 5.64 -4.08
C ALA A 14 -16.02 5.13 -5.53
N GLU A 15 -14.90 4.51 -5.90
CA GLU A 15 -14.72 3.89 -7.20
C GLU A 15 -14.12 2.50 -7.07
N ARG A 16 -14.41 1.66 -8.06
CA ARG A 16 -13.87 0.31 -8.17
C ARG A 16 -13.17 0.16 -9.50
N LEU A 17 -11.90 -0.21 -9.44
CA LEU A 17 -11.11 -0.68 -10.58
C LEU A 17 -10.97 -2.20 -10.49
N GLU A 18 -11.00 -2.91 -11.61
CA GLU A 18 -10.67 -4.33 -11.67
C GLU A 18 -9.38 -4.53 -12.45
N VAL A 19 -8.44 -5.32 -11.90
CA VAL A 19 -7.13 -5.56 -12.52
C VAL A 19 -6.86 -7.04 -12.72
N GLY A 20 -6.06 -7.34 -13.74
CA GLY A 20 -5.56 -8.69 -13.99
C GLY A 20 -6.62 -9.66 -14.49
N SER A 21 -6.22 -10.93 -14.61
CA SER A 21 -7.09 -11.98 -15.18
C SER A 21 -8.17 -12.41 -14.20
N ALA A 22 -7.88 -12.32 -12.90
CA ALA A 22 -8.83 -12.61 -11.84
C ALA A 22 -9.85 -11.47 -11.63
N ARG A 23 -9.75 -10.36 -12.39
CA ARG A 23 -10.57 -9.15 -12.20
C ARG A 23 -10.58 -8.70 -10.74
N THR A 24 -9.41 -8.71 -10.12
CA THR A 24 -9.25 -8.41 -8.69
C THR A 24 -9.71 -6.98 -8.43
N PRO A 25 -10.66 -6.75 -7.51
CA PRO A 25 -11.14 -5.42 -7.22
C PRO A 25 -10.10 -4.60 -6.46
N ILE A 26 -10.01 -3.33 -6.82
CA ILE A 26 -9.28 -2.27 -6.14
C ILE A 26 -10.31 -1.20 -5.78
N LEU A 27 -10.44 -0.91 -4.49
CA LEU A 27 -11.32 0.14 -3.99
C LEU A 27 -10.54 1.44 -3.90
N ILE A 28 -11.09 2.51 -4.46
CA ILE A 28 -10.52 3.86 -4.42
C ILE A 28 -11.55 4.76 -3.75
N LEU A 29 -11.12 5.48 -2.71
CA LEU A 29 -11.97 6.35 -1.92
C LEU A 29 -11.32 7.72 -1.80
N ASP A 30 -11.96 8.76 -2.30
CA ASP A 30 -11.48 10.14 -2.16
C ASP A 30 -12.31 10.87 -1.11
N GLY A 31 -11.64 11.49 -0.13
CA GLY A 31 -12.29 12.31 0.89
C GLY A 31 -13.11 11.52 1.92
N LEU A 32 -12.65 10.33 2.32
CA LEU A 32 -13.37 9.48 3.28
C LEU A 32 -13.50 10.12 4.67
N LEU A 33 -12.42 10.75 5.14
CA LEU A 33 -12.31 11.34 6.48
C LEU A 33 -11.92 12.82 6.38
N GLY A 34 -12.28 13.60 7.38
CA GLY A 34 -11.61 14.87 7.66
C GLY A 34 -10.26 14.65 8.36
N GLY A 35 -9.40 15.69 8.37
CA GLY A 35 -8.17 15.67 9.18
C GLY A 35 -6.90 15.22 8.45
N GLY A 36 -6.92 15.04 7.13
CA GLY A 36 -5.72 14.69 6.35
C GLY A 36 -4.53 15.64 6.59
N GLN A 37 -4.75 16.96 6.58
CA GLN A 37 -3.69 17.93 6.88
C GLN A 37 -3.17 17.80 8.32
N ALA A 38 -4.04 17.50 9.29
CA ALA A 38 -3.63 17.31 10.67
C ALA A 38 -2.72 16.07 10.83
N LEU A 39 -2.85 15.04 9.98
CA LEU A 39 -1.90 13.92 9.94
C LEU A 39 -0.55 14.34 9.36
N VAL A 40 -0.54 15.18 8.33
CA VAL A 40 0.69 15.75 7.76
C VAL A 40 1.43 16.56 8.82
N ASP A 41 0.74 17.46 9.50
CA ASP A 41 1.32 18.31 10.55
C ASP A 41 1.82 17.45 11.72
N HIS A 42 1.04 16.45 12.16
CA HIS A 42 1.47 15.50 13.18
C HIS A 42 2.73 14.73 12.77
N ALA A 43 2.81 14.27 11.52
CA ALA A 43 3.98 13.57 11.01
C ALA A 43 5.23 14.45 11.00
N ALA A 44 5.08 15.73 10.67
CA ALA A 44 6.18 16.66 10.54
C ALA A 44 6.65 17.27 11.88
N GLU A 45 5.75 17.39 12.86
CA GLU A 45 6.04 18.09 14.12
C GLU A 45 6.24 17.14 15.31
N THR A 46 5.59 15.98 15.29
CA THR A 46 5.46 15.14 16.49
C THR A 46 5.96 13.71 16.27
N ALA A 47 5.73 13.12 15.09
CA ALA A 47 6.05 11.72 14.87
C ALA A 47 7.57 11.48 14.79
N VAL A 48 8.05 10.41 15.44
CA VAL A 48 9.42 9.94 15.30
C VAL A 48 9.47 8.90 14.20
N LEU A 49 9.76 9.35 12.98
CA LEU A 49 9.91 8.49 11.80
C LEU A 49 11.29 7.82 11.82
N ALA A 50 11.31 6.49 11.80
CA ALA A 50 12.56 5.72 11.82
C ALA A 50 12.56 4.61 10.76
N PRO A 51 13.74 4.20 10.24
CA PRO A 51 13.85 3.06 9.34
C PRO A 51 13.28 1.79 9.96
N VAL A 52 12.57 0.99 9.17
CA VAL A 52 12.08 -0.31 9.63
C VAL A 52 13.23 -1.31 9.59
N LYS A 53 13.33 -2.19 10.60
CA LYS A 53 14.33 -3.26 10.59
C LYS A 53 14.12 -4.14 9.34
N PRO A 54 15.17 -4.46 8.57
CA PRO A 54 15.07 -5.18 7.28
C PRO A 54 14.34 -6.54 7.34
N ALA A 55 14.29 -7.18 8.51
CA ALA A 55 13.66 -8.48 8.70
C ALA A 55 12.12 -8.44 8.86
N ALA A 56 11.50 -7.25 8.93
CA ALA A 56 10.08 -7.12 9.28
C ALA A 56 9.21 -6.42 8.24
N ASN A 57 9.79 -5.73 7.24
CA ASN A 57 9.00 -4.95 6.27
C ASN A 57 9.80 -4.60 5.01
N PHE A 58 9.16 -4.72 3.83
CA PHE A 58 9.71 -4.34 2.53
C PHE A 58 9.52 -2.85 2.19
N TYR A 59 9.12 -2.02 3.15
CA TYR A 59 8.90 -0.59 2.89
C TYR A 59 10.24 0.17 2.69
N PRO A 60 10.39 0.95 1.60
CA PRO A 60 11.63 1.65 1.27
C PRO A 60 11.78 3.00 1.98
N GLY A 61 11.81 3.00 3.32
CA GLY A 61 12.04 4.23 4.07
C GLY A 61 11.69 4.18 5.55
N VAL A 62 11.15 5.29 6.05
CA VAL A 62 10.90 5.52 7.48
C VAL A 62 9.41 5.41 7.82
N ARG A 63 9.13 4.97 9.06
CA ARG A 63 7.76 4.81 9.57
C ARG A 63 7.64 5.27 11.02
N ALA A 64 6.42 5.62 11.40
CA ALA A 64 6.00 5.90 12.77
C ALA A 64 4.59 5.34 13.01
N PRO A 65 4.22 4.92 14.23
CA PRO A 65 2.85 4.54 14.53
C PRO A 65 1.85 5.64 14.14
N ALA A 66 0.73 5.27 13.54
CA ALA A 66 -0.34 6.22 13.26
C ALA A 66 -1.11 6.58 14.57
N PRO A 67 -1.67 7.80 14.69
CA PRO A 67 -2.50 8.16 15.84
C PRO A 67 -3.66 7.19 16.06
N ALA A 68 -3.87 6.73 17.29
CA ALA A 68 -4.90 5.73 17.59
C ALA A 68 -6.32 6.19 17.18
N ALA A 69 -6.64 7.46 17.39
CA ALA A 69 -7.92 8.06 16.99
C ALA A 69 -8.14 7.95 15.46
N TYR A 70 -7.10 8.19 14.66
CA TYR A 70 -7.15 8.01 13.21
C TYR A 70 -7.43 6.55 12.85
N VAL A 71 -6.71 5.60 13.45
CA VAL A 71 -6.88 4.16 13.15
C VAL A 71 -8.33 3.71 13.43
N GLN A 72 -8.89 4.16 14.56
CA GLN A 72 -10.28 3.84 14.92
C GLN A 72 -11.29 4.45 13.94
N ALA A 73 -11.12 5.71 13.57
CA ALA A 73 -11.98 6.39 12.60
C ALA A 73 -11.91 5.75 11.21
N LEU A 74 -10.70 5.44 10.72
CA LEU A 74 -10.47 4.77 9.45
C LEU A 74 -11.17 3.41 9.39
N VAL A 75 -10.91 2.54 10.38
CA VAL A 75 -11.48 1.19 10.40
C VAL A 75 -13.01 1.24 10.48
N ARG A 76 -13.56 2.07 11.38
CA ARG A 76 -15.01 2.22 11.53
C ARG A 76 -15.67 2.65 10.22
N THR A 77 -15.07 3.62 9.53
CA THR A 77 -15.65 4.22 8.31
C THR A 77 -15.47 3.32 7.09
N LEU A 78 -14.38 2.54 7.01
CA LEU A 78 -14.12 1.63 5.89
C LEU A 78 -15.00 0.38 5.89
N ARG A 79 -15.43 -0.12 7.07
CA ARG A 79 -16.18 -1.38 7.21
C ARG A 79 -17.27 -1.63 6.16
N PRO A 80 -18.22 -0.72 5.89
CA PRO A 80 -19.25 -0.94 4.87
C PRO A 80 -18.64 -1.14 3.47
N TYR A 81 -17.66 -0.34 3.08
CA TYR A 81 -16.99 -0.47 1.78
C TYR A 81 -16.19 -1.77 1.65
N LEU A 82 -15.55 -2.22 2.74
CA LEU A 82 -14.82 -3.48 2.75
C LEU A 82 -15.76 -4.68 2.63
N ALA A 83 -16.93 -4.62 3.26
CA ALA A 83 -17.95 -5.65 3.15
C ALA A 83 -18.50 -5.73 1.73
N GLU A 84 -18.86 -4.59 1.13
CA GLU A 84 -19.41 -4.53 -0.22
C GLU A 84 -18.40 -4.96 -1.29
N THR A 85 -17.15 -4.51 -1.18
CA THR A 85 -16.15 -4.73 -2.25
C THR A 85 -15.45 -6.08 -2.15
N PHE A 86 -15.14 -6.51 -0.93
CA PHE A 86 -14.27 -7.68 -0.67
C PHE A 86 -14.98 -8.80 0.10
N GLY A 87 -16.25 -8.63 0.46
CA GLY A 87 -16.98 -9.65 1.24
C GLY A 87 -16.49 -9.77 2.69
N VAL A 88 -15.84 -8.74 3.24
CA VAL A 88 -15.39 -8.73 4.64
C VAL A 88 -16.61 -8.78 5.58
N PRO A 89 -16.63 -9.65 6.61
CA PRO A 89 -17.72 -9.67 7.58
C PRO A 89 -17.88 -8.31 8.29
N PRO A 90 -19.03 -7.61 8.19
CA PRO A 90 -19.17 -6.24 8.68
C PRO A 90 -18.99 -6.12 10.21
N GLY A 91 -19.39 -7.16 10.96
CA GLY A 91 -19.22 -7.26 12.41
C GLY A 91 -18.00 -8.07 12.88
N GLY A 92 -17.14 -8.51 11.95
CA GLY A 92 -16.00 -9.37 12.29
C GLY A 92 -14.90 -8.64 13.07
N ARG A 93 -14.16 -9.41 13.88
CA ARG A 93 -12.91 -8.98 14.49
C ARG A 93 -11.84 -8.86 13.39
N ALA A 94 -10.93 -7.91 13.58
CA ALA A 94 -9.80 -7.73 12.69
C ALA A 94 -8.56 -7.29 13.45
N GLY A 95 -7.41 -7.87 13.10
CA GLY A 95 -6.10 -7.33 13.45
C GLY A 95 -5.77 -6.15 12.54
N VAL A 96 -5.29 -5.06 13.13
CA VAL A 96 -4.94 -3.83 12.39
C VAL A 96 -3.54 -3.38 12.75
N SER A 97 -2.68 -3.25 11.75
CA SER A 97 -1.39 -2.56 11.85
C SER A 97 -1.48 -1.29 11.02
N CYS A 98 -1.08 -0.15 11.57
CA CYS A 98 -1.22 1.14 10.90
C CYS A 98 -0.03 2.06 11.22
N ALA A 99 0.59 2.63 10.20
CA ALA A 99 1.74 3.51 10.37
C ALA A 99 1.77 4.64 9.34
N LEU A 100 2.14 5.83 9.82
CA LEU A 100 2.66 6.89 8.96
C LEU A 100 3.96 6.39 8.33
N SER A 101 4.10 6.57 7.02
CA SER A 101 5.18 5.98 6.23
C SER A 101 5.65 6.97 5.16
N MET A 102 6.96 7.10 5.01
CA MET A 102 7.59 7.91 3.95
C MET A 102 8.61 7.10 3.18
N ALA A 103 8.45 7.06 1.85
CA ALA A 103 9.40 6.40 0.97
C ALA A 103 10.62 7.31 0.79
N THR A 104 11.68 7.05 1.56
CA THR A 104 12.87 7.91 1.68
C THR A 104 14.14 7.25 1.14
N LEU A 105 14.09 5.97 0.77
CA LEU A 105 15.27 5.24 0.34
C LEU A 105 15.49 5.43 -1.17
N PRO A 106 16.66 5.92 -1.61
CA PRO A 106 17.02 5.93 -3.02
C PRO A 106 17.10 4.51 -3.60
N ALA A 107 16.85 4.36 -4.90
CA ALA A 107 16.76 3.05 -5.54
C ALA A 107 18.08 2.27 -5.55
N ASP A 108 19.22 2.95 -5.58
CA ASP A 108 20.55 2.32 -5.51
C ASP A 108 20.87 1.74 -4.11
N GLN A 109 20.14 2.18 -3.08
CA GLN A 109 20.23 1.66 -1.71
C GLN A 109 19.09 0.68 -1.38
N ALA A 110 18.08 0.58 -2.25
CA ALA A 110 16.94 -0.29 -2.05
C ALA A 110 17.19 -1.72 -2.56
N SER A 111 16.79 -2.68 -1.73
CA SER A 111 16.85 -4.10 -2.08
C SER A 111 15.92 -4.43 -3.27
N PRO A 112 16.14 -5.55 -3.96
CA PRO A 112 15.21 -6.01 -5.00
C PRO A 112 13.76 -6.13 -4.51
N ALA A 113 13.54 -6.60 -3.28
CA ALA A 113 12.22 -6.73 -2.69
C ALA A 113 11.52 -5.38 -2.47
N GLN A 114 12.27 -4.29 -2.32
CA GLN A 114 11.75 -2.92 -2.21
C GLN A 114 11.45 -2.28 -3.57
N ARG A 115 12.10 -2.74 -4.66
CA ARG A 115 12.03 -2.12 -5.99
C ARG A 115 11.18 -2.87 -7.01
N LEU A 116 10.94 -4.14 -6.79
CA LEU A 116 10.15 -5.01 -7.65
C LEU A 116 8.74 -5.23 -7.07
N PRO A 117 7.79 -5.70 -7.90
CA PRO A 117 6.46 -6.07 -7.42
C PRO A 117 6.55 -7.18 -6.36
N HIS A 118 5.75 -7.04 -5.31
CA HIS A 118 5.67 -8.00 -4.20
C HIS A 118 4.22 -8.22 -3.77
N ILE A 119 4.03 -9.17 -2.88
CA ILE A 119 2.84 -9.35 -2.06
C ILE A 119 3.22 -9.15 -0.60
N ASP A 120 2.31 -8.67 0.24
CA ASP A 120 2.59 -8.56 1.68
C ASP A 120 2.42 -9.91 2.38
N THR A 121 1.45 -10.70 1.93
CA THR A 121 1.14 -12.03 2.44
C THR A 121 0.33 -12.81 1.41
N PRO A 122 0.47 -14.15 1.35
CA PRO A 122 -0.42 -14.98 0.53
C PRO A 122 -1.81 -15.17 1.17
N GLU A 123 -1.95 -14.85 2.46
CA GLU A 123 -3.18 -15.07 3.22
C GLU A 123 -4.38 -14.33 2.60
N PRO A 124 -5.51 -15.02 2.37
CA PRO A 124 -6.65 -14.44 1.68
C PRO A 124 -7.40 -13.38 2.50
N ASN A 125 -7.21 -13.36 3.81
CA ASN A 125 -7.98 -12.55 4.75
C ASN A 125 -7.29 -11.23 5.15
N GLN A 126 -6.32 -10.76 4.36
CA GLN A 126 -5.64 -9.48 4.59
C GLN A 126 -5.81 -8.51 3.42
N LEU A 127 -6.19 -7.28 3.75
CA LEU A 127 -6.23 -6.15 2.84
C LEU A 127 -5.10 -5.16 3.19
N ALA A 128 -4.45 -4.63 2.17
CA ALA A 128 -3.58 -3.47 2.25
C ALA A 128 -4.39 -2.21 1.95
N ILE A 129 -4.20 -1.18 2.76
CA ILE A 129 -4.88 0.11 2.66
C ILE A 129 -3.79 1.18 2.66
N LEU A 130 -3.74 1.99 1.60
CA LEU A 130 -2.85 3.15 1.50
C LEU A 130 -3.69 4.42 1.51
N HIS A 131 -3.47 5.29 2.48
CA HIS A 131 -4.01 6.64 2.50
C HIS A 131 -2.91 7.63 2.07
N TYR A 132 -3.09 8.26 0.91
CA TYR A 132 -2.18 9.26 0.38
C TYR A 132 -2.39 10.63 1.05
N LEU A 133 -1.33 11.16 1.63
CA LEU A 133 -1.27 12.51 2.18
C LEU A 133 -0.36 13.42 1.32
N CYS A 134 -0.29 13.10 0.03
CA CYS A 134 0.56 13.76 -0.96
C CYS A 134 -0.12 13.80 -2.33
N GLY A 135 0.36 14.67 -3.23
CA GLY A 135 -0.18 14.83 -4.58
C GLY A 135 0.28 13.79 -5.62
N PRO A 136 -0.23 13.87 -6.85
CA PRO A 136 0.08 12.93 -7.95
C PRO A 136 1.55 12.96 -8.38
N ASP A 137 2.28 14.05 -8.15
CA ASP A 137 3.71 14.16 -8.45
C ASP A 137 4.57 13.14 -7.65
N HIS A 138 3.99 12.54 -6.60
CA HIS A 138 4.62 11.48 -5.80
C HIS A 138 4.26 10.06 -6.28
N GLY A 139 3.67 9.93 -7.47
CA GLY A 139 3.39 8.67 -8.14
C GLY A 139 2.07 8.03 -7.72
N GLY A 140 2.13 6.85 -7.10
CA GLY A 140 0.93 6.05 -6.82
C GLY A 140 1.24 4.61 -6.44
N THR A 141 0.32 3.71 -6.77
CA THR A 141 0.48 2.25 -6.63
C THR A 141 0.15 1.59 -7.97
N ALA A 142 1.05 0.73 -8.44
CA ALA A 142 0.84 -0.08 -9.64
C ALA A 142 0.63 -1.55 -9.26
N PHE A 143 -0.16 -2.24 -10.07
CA PHE A 143 -0.47 -3.66 -9.94
C PHE A 143 0.15 -4.42 -11.11
N TYR A 144 0.59 -5.65 -10.85
CA TYR A 144 1.40 -6.40 -11.78
C TYR A 144 0.92 -7.84 -11.95
N ARG A 145 1.26 -8.43 -13.08
CA ARG A 145 1.25 -9.87 -13.33
C ARG A 145 2.67 -10.34 -13.54
N HIS A 146 3.06 -11.41 -12.86
CA HIS A 146 4.31 -12.09 -13.14
C HIS A 146 4.19 -12.92 -14.43
N ARG A 147 5.09 -12.69 -15.38
CA ARG A 147 4.95 -13.21 -16.75
C ARG A 147 5.13 -14.71 -16.84
N GLU A 148 6.14 -15.27 -16.17
CA GLU A 148 6.43 -16.70 -16.31
C GLU A 148 5.39 -17.58 -15.61
N THR A 149 4.89 -17.17 -14.45
CA THR A 149 3.86 -17.94 -13.73
C THR A 149 2.43 -17.56 -14.14
N GLY A 150 2.25 -16.44 -14.83
CA GLY A 150 0.94 -15.87 -15.18
C GLY A 150 0.15 -15.32 -13.98
N LEU A 151 0.73 -15.29 -12.77
CA LEU A 151 0.03 -14.90 -11.55
C LEU A 151 0.00 -13.39 -11.38
N ASP A 152 -1.19 -12.83 -11.16
CA ASP A 152 -1.39 -11.49 -10.60
C ASP A 152 -1.70 -11.54 -9.09
N VAL A 153 -2.38 -12.60 -8.65
CA VAL A 153 -2.62 -12.93 -7.23
C VAL A 153 -1.84 -14.19 -6.85
N VAL A 154 -1.18 -14.17 -5.69
CA VAL A 154 -0.39 -15.28 -5.16
C VAL A 154 -1.01 -15.76 -3.84
N ASP A 155 -1.67 -16.92 -3.88
CA ASP A 155 -2.29 -17.57 -2.72
C ASP A 155 -1.33 -18.55 -2.02
N PRO A 156 -1.72 -19.12 -0.85
CA PRO A 156 -0.84 -20.01 -0.10
C PRO A 156 -0.36 -21.21 -0.94
N GLU A 157 -1.24 -21.77 -1.76
CA GLU A 157 -0.99 -22.96 -2.58
C GLU A 157 0.06 -22.69 -3.67
N ARG A 158 0.08 -21.48 -4.24
CA ARG A 158 1.00 -21.11 -5.33
C ARG A 158 2.21 -20.31 -4.85
N SER A 159 2.23 -19.85 -3.60
CA SER A 159 3.28 -18.99 -3.04
C SER A 159 4.69 -19.56 -3.17
N GLN A 160 4.90 -20.83 -2.80
CA GLN A 160 6.21 -21.48 -2.86
C GLN A 160 6.75 -21.55 -4.30
N ALA A 161 5.89 -21.97 -5.24
CA ALA A 161 6.26 -22.08 -6.65
C ALA A 161 6.57 -20.70 -7.25
N PHE A 162 5.75 -19.69 -6.91
CA PHE A 162 5.96 -18.30 -7.33
C PHE A 162 7.33 -17.77 -6.85
N PHE A 163 7.61 -17.83 -5.55
CA PHE A 163 8.86 -17.28 -5.01
C PHE A 163 10.09 -18.05 -5.48
N THR A 164 9.99 -19.37 -5.67
CA THR A 164 11.07 -20.18 -6.25
C THR A 164 11.39 -19.74 -7.68
N THR A 165 10.35 -19.53 -8.50
CA THR A 165 10.51 -19.08 -9.89
C THR A 165 11.12 -17.68 -9.95
N LEU A 166 10.58 -16.74 -9.16
CA LEU A 166 11.06 -15.36 -9.10
C LEU A 166 12.51 -15.30 -8.63
N ARG A 167 12.88 -16.08 -7.61
CA ARG A 167 14.26 -16.15 -7.12
C ARG A 167 15.22 -16.62 -8.20
N ARG A 168 14.86 -17.71 -8.90
CA ARG A 168 15.65 -18.24 -10.02
C ARG A 168 15.86 -17.19 -11.12
N GLN A 169 14.84 -16.43 -11.49
CA GLN A 169 14.96 -15.38 -12.52
C GLN A 169 15.82 -14.21 -12.06
N ILE A 170 15.69 -13.81 -10.79
CA ILE A 170 16.54 -12.77 -10.18
C ILE A 170 18.00 -13.21 -10.15
N ASP A 171 18.28 -14.48 -9.85
CA ASP A 171 19.66 -15.01 -9.80
C ASP A 171 20.25 -15.21 -11.21
N ALA A 172 19.43 -15.37 -12.24
CA ALA A 172 19.86 -15.67 -13.62
C ALA A 172 20.25 -14.42 -14.45
N GLY A 173 19.92 -13.21 -14.00
CA GLY A 173 20.18 -12.01 -14.79
C GLY A 173 20.12 -10.72 -13.98
N PRO A 174 20.62 -9.60 -14.53
CA PRO A 174 20.61 -8.33 -13.83
C PRO A 174 19.17 -7.86 -13.59
N ILE A 175 18.87 -7.48 -12.34
CA ILE A 175 17.65 -6.75 -12.02
C ILE A 175 17.79 -5.32 -12.55
N PRO A 176 16.80 -4.78 -13.28
CA PRO A 176 16.83 -3.39 -13.71
C PRO A 176 17.14 -2.43 -12.54
N PRO A 177 17.97 -1.40 -12.75
CA PRO A 177 18.18 -0.37 -11.75
C PRO A 177 16.88 0.43 -11.58
N GLY A 178 16.73 1.09 -10.42
CA GLY A 178 15.56 1.93 -10.15
C GLY A 178 14.36 1.19 -9.58
N TYR A 179 13.35 1.94 -9.18
CA TYR A 179 12.02 1.42 -8.82
C TYR A 179 11.25 1.04 -10.09
N ILE A 180 10.51 -0.07 -10.03
CA ILE A 180 9.63 -0.46 -11.14
C ILE A 180 8.48 0.55 -11.31
N ARG A 181 8.28 1.01 -12.55
CA ARG A 181 7.19 1.96 -12.91
C ARG A 181 6.31 1.48 -14.08
N ALA A 182 6.85 0.60 -14.90
CA ALA A 182 6.23 0.09 -16.12
C ALA A 182 6.43 -1.43 -16.23
N SER A 183 5.81 -2.02 -17.24
CA SER A 183 6.08 -3.40 -17.64
C SER A 183 7.57 -3.60 -17.96
N GLY A 184 8.08 -4.79 -17.65
CA GLY A 184 9.44 -5.22 -17.97
C GLY A 184 9.47 -6.70 -18.35
N ALA A 185 10.66 -7.31 -18.29
CA ALA A 185 10.87 -8.71 -18.67
C ALA A 185 10.21 -9.73 -17.72
N LEU A 186 10.15 -9.41 -16.42
CA LEU A 186 9.58 -10.33 -15.41
C LEU A 186 8.10 -10.02 -15.12
N PHE A 187 7.70 -8.75 -15.23
CA PHE A 187 6.38 -8.29 -14.80
C PHE A 187 5.69 -7.48 -15.89
N GLU A 188 4.38 -7.68 -16.02
CA GLU A 188 3.47 -6.86 -16.80
C GLU A 188 2.68 -5.96 -15.84
N ARG A 189 2.66 -4.64 -16.07
CA ARG A 189 1.78 -3.73 -15.33
C ARG A 189 0.36 -3.88 -15.85
N ILE A 190 -0.56 -4.27 -14.97
CA ILE A 190 -1.97 -4.58 -15.30
C ILE A 190 -2.96 -3.52 -14.80
N GLY A 191 -2.47 -2.52 -14.05
CA GLY A 191 -3.27 -1.41 -13.56
C GLY A 191 -2.45 -0.49 -12.68
N ALA A 192 -3.03 0.67 -12.33
CA ALA A 192 -2.47 1.56 -11.33
C ALA A 192 -3.52 2.52 -10.80
N VAL A 193 -3.23 3.08 -9.63
CA VAL A 193 -3.96 4.21 -9.06
C VAL A 193 -2.94 5.29 -8.71
N GLU A 194 -3.15 6.49 -9.25
CA GLU A 194 -2.33 7.66 -8.96
C GLU A 194 -2.62 8.17 -7.54
N ALA A 195 -1.58 8.66 -6.89
CA ALA A 195 -1.70 9.37 -5.62
C ALA A 195 -2.56 10.63 -5.82
N ALA A 196 -3.42 10.91 -4.87
CA ALA A 196 -4.09 12.19 -4.72
C ALA A 196 -4.21 12.46 -3.22
N PHE A 197 -4.15 13.73 -2.84
CA PHE A 197 -4.27 14.07 -1.42
C PHE A 197 -5.63 13.61 -0.89
N ASP A 198 -5.64 12.93 0.26
CA ASP A 198 -6.82 12.37 0.93
C ASP A 198 -7.50 11.21 0.14
N ARG A 199 -6.73 10.56 -0.75
CA ARG A 199 -7.13 9.32 -1.44
C ARG A 199 -6.74 8.10 -0.64
N ILE A 200 -7.68 7.19 -0.46
CA ILE A 200 -7.46 5.86 0.08
C ILE A 200 -7.57 4.84 -1.05
N VAL A 201 -6.62 3.91 -1.11
CA VAL A 201 -6.64 2.75 -2.02
C VAL A 201 -6.60 1.48 -1.20
N VAL A 202 -7.53 0.56 -1.45
CA VAL A 202 -7.61 -0.74 -0.77
C VAL A 202 -7.52 -1.86 -1.78
N TYR A 203 -6.69 -2.86 -1.49
CA TYR A 203 -6.50 -4.04 -2.33
C TYR A 203 -6.10 -5.26 -1.50
N PRO A 204 -6.31 -6.49 -2.01
CA PRO A 204 -5.85 -7.70 -1.31
C PRO A 204 -4.33 -7.72 -1.19
N SER A 205 -3.78 -7.99 0.01
CA SER A 205 -2.33 -8.04 0.23
C SER A 205 -1.60 -9.12 -0.58
N ARG A 206 -2.35 -10.08 -1.12
CA ARG A 206 -1.87 -11.14 -2.02
C ARG A 206 -1.82 -10.77 -3.49
N LEU A 207 -2.21 -9.54 -3.85
CA LEU A 207 -2.11 -9.01 -5.21
C LEU A 207 -0.71 -8.43 -5.43
N LEU A 208 -0.06 -8.79 -6.53
CA LEU A 208 1.25 -8.26 -6.89
C LEU A 208 1.19 -6.76 -7.14
N HIS A 209 1.95 -6.00 -6.37
CA HIS A 209 1.93 -4.54 -6.41
C HIS A 209 3.30 -3.93 -6.12
N ALA A 210 3.47 -2.66 -6.52
CA ALA A 210 4.61 -1.84 -6.13
C ALA A 210 4.20 -0.38 -6.05
N GLY A 211 4.89 0.39 -5.19
CA GLY A 211 4.80 1.84 -5.23
C GLY A 211 5.38 2.38 -6.54
N ILE A 212 4.67 3.29 -7.20
CA ILE A 212 5.24 4.09 -8.28
C ILE A 212 6.05 5.19 -7.61
N LEU A 213 7.38 5.05 -7.61
CA LEU A 213 8.31 5.93 -6.92
C LEU A 213 9.34 6.50 -7.91
N PRO A 214 9.81 7.75 -7.72
CA PRO A 214 11.05 8.20 -8.32
C PRO A 214 12.25 7.45 -7.73
N ASP A 215 13.38 7.41 -8.45
CA ASP A 215 14.59 6.71 -8.00
C ASP A 215 15.28 7.40 -6.82
N ALA A 216 14.95 8.67 -6.56
CA ALA A 216 15.32 9.40 -5.37
C ALA A 216 14.08 10.12 -4.80
N PRO A 217 13.92 10.20 -3.47
CA PRO A 217 12.79 10.92 -2.87
C PRO A 217 12.83 12.41 -3.26
N VAL A 218 11.65 12.97 -3.54
CA VAL A 218 11.50 14.40 -3.87
C VAL A 218 11.83 15.28 -2.65
N SER A 219 11.36 14.87 -1.47
CA SER A 219 11.62 15.52 -0.20
C SER A 219 11.53 14.51 0.95
N LEU A 220 12.27 14.79 2.02
CA LEU A 220 12.20 14.06 3.29
C LEU A 220 11.30 14.75 4.33
N ASP A 221 10.80 15.95 4.04
CA ASP A 221 9.81 16.64 4.86
C ASP A 221 8.42 16.01 4.61
N PRO A 222 7.68 15.54 5.64
CA PRO A 222 6.34 14.99 5.46
C PRO A 222 5.34 15.95 4.77
N ARG A 223 5.57 17.26 4.79
CA ARG A 223 4.73 18.27 4.12
C ARG A 223 4.91 18.30 2.60
N GLU A 224 6.10 17.98 2.13
CA GLU A 224 6.51 18.10 0.72
C GLU A 224 6.84 16.74 0.09
N GLY A 225 6.98 15.70 0.92
CA GLY A 225 7.39 14.36 0.52
C GLY A 225 6.20 13.42 0.27
N ARG A 226 6.53 12.18 -0.10
CA ARG A 226 5.53 11.12 -0.26
C ARG A 226 5.13 10.54 1.10
N LEU A 227 4.32 11.29 1.85
CA LEU A 227 3.71 10.81 3.08
C LEU A 227 2.47 9.97 2.77
N THR A 228 2.41 8.78 3.36
CA THR A 228 1.23 7.90 3.32
C THR A 228 0.92 7.35 4.71
N VAL A 229 -0.33 6.95 4.95
CA VAL A 229 -0.66 6.03 6.03
C VAL A 229 -0.87 4.64 5.43
N ASN A 230 -0.07 3.67 5.87
CA ASN A 230 -0.14 2.29 5.41
C ASN A 230 -0.78 1.44 6.50
N THR A 231 -1.89 0.80 6.16
CA THR A 231 -2.65 -0.06 7.07
C THR A 231 -2.79 -1.46 6.50
N PHE A 232 -2.54 -2.47 7.33
CA PHE A 232 -2.95 -3.85 7.06
C PHE A 232 -4.17 -4.17 7.91
N TYR A 233 -5.22 -4.64 7.24
CA TYR A 233 -6.47 -5.05 7.86
C TYR A 233 -6.66 -6.56 7.64
N ARG A 234 -6.42 -7.35 8.70
CA ARG A 234 -6.55 -8.81 8.68
C ARG A 234 -7.83 -9.22 9.40
N TYR A 235 -8.86 -9.58 8.64
CA TYR A 235 -10.15 -9.95 9.22
C TYR A 235 -10.23 -11.45 9.57
N GLU A 236 -10.97 -11.77 10.62
CA GLU A 236 -11.30 -13.16 10.91
C GLU A 236 -12.35 -13.65 9.91
N THR A 237 -12.12 -14.82 9.33
CA THR A 237 -13.14 -15.56 8.58
C THR A 237 -14.00 -16.32 9.57
N ALA A 238 -15.31 -16.33 9.35
CA ALA A 238 -16.27 -17.08 10.18
C ALA A 238 -16.00 -18.58 10.14
#